data_AF-A0A9D5CC07-F1
#
_entry.id   AF-A0A9D5CC07-F1
#
_cell.length_a   1.000
_cell.length_b   1.000
_cell.length_c   1.000
_cell.angle_alpha   90.00
_cell.angle_beta   90.00
_cell.angle_gamma   90.00
#
_symmetry.space_group_name_H-M   'P 1'
#
loop_
_entity.id
_entity.type
_entity.pdbx_description
1 polymer ?
#
loop_
_entity_poly.entity_id
_entity_poly.type
_entity_poly.pdbx_seq_one_letter_code
_entity_poly.pdbx_strand_id
1 'polypeptide(L)' 'MLQQEHKVGWSKLVWSRSNLPKHSFIFWLALLNRLQTRDKLCKWNVTNSLTCPLCNNEREEISHLFFCCKFFNDV' A
#
# COMPACT_ATOMS: atom_id res chain seq x y z
N MET A 1 23.50 -13.32 -20.97
CA MET A 1 22.76 -14.02 -19.90
C MET A 1 21.41 -13.35 -19.76
N LEU A 2 20.36 -13.91 -20.37
CA LEU A 2 19.00 -13.39 -20.23
C LEU A 2 18.44 -13.95 -18.93
N GLN A 3 18.40 -13.13 -17.88
CA GLN A 3 17.78 -13.48 -16.61
C GLN A 3 16.32 -13.87 -16.88
N GLN A 4 15.96 -15.12 -16.58
CA GLN A 4 14.57 -15.57 -16.60
C GLN A 4 13.85 -14.80 -15.49
N GLU A 5 13.13 -13.76 -15.87
CA GLU A 5 12.28 -13.02 -14.95
C GLU A 5 11.14 -13.93 -14.51
N HIS A 6 11.15 -14.31 -13.23
CA HIS A 6 10.02 -14.99 -12.60
C HIS A 6 8.82 -14.04 -12.63
N LYS A 7 8.00 -14.16 -13.68
CA LYS A 7 6.83 -13.29 -13.90
C LYS A 7 5.82 -13.50 -12.78
N VAL A 8 5.91 -12.66 -11.77
CA VAL A 8 4.91 -12.53 -10.72
C VAL A 8 3.55 -12.17 -11.33
N GLY A 9 2.48 -12.87 -10.94
CA GLY A 9 1.16 -12.74 -11.56
C GLY A 9 0.57 -11.33 -11.51
N TRP A 10 0.97 -10.54 -10.51
CA TRP A 10 0.53 -9.15 -10.33
C TRP A 10 1.30 -8.12 -11.18
N SER A 11 2.36 -8.52 -11.88
CA SER A 11 3.21 -7.60 -12.68
C SER A 11 2.41 -6.81 -13.72
N LYS A 12 1.47 -7.47 -14.41
CA LYS A 12 0.60 -6.83 -15.41
C LYS A 12 -0.39 -5.84 -14.79
N LEU A 13 -0.83 -6.10 -13.56
CA LEU A 13 -1.75 -5.20 -12.84
C LEU A 13 -1.06 -3.91 -12.42
N VAL A 14 0.20 -4.00 -11.97
CA VAL A 14 1.00 -2.84 -11.57
C VAL A 14 1.41 -2.00 -12.78
N TRP A 15 2.03 -2.64 -13.78
CA TRP A 15 2.70 -1.96 -14.90
C TRP A 15 1.84 -1.85 -16.16
N SER A 16 0.51 -1.86 -16.01
CA SER A 16 -0.42 -1.64 -17.12
C SER A 16 -0.21 -0.23 -17.70
N ARG A 17 -0.29 -0.09 -19.03
CA ARG A 17 -0.14 1.21 -19.71
C ARG A 17 -1.22 2.22 -19.32
N SER A 18 -2.35 1.75 -18.82
CA SER A 18 -3.47 2.57 -18.37
C SER A 18 -3.26 3.18 -16.98
N ASN A 19 -2.24 2.74 -16.23
CA ASN A 19 -1.96 3.24 -14.90
C ASN A 19 -0.99 4.43 -14.98
N LEU A 20 -1.26 5.49 -14.21
CA LEU A 20 -0.25 6.53 -14.03
C LEU A 20 0.95 5.93 -13.26
N PRO A 21 2.20 6.24 -13.66
CA PRO A 21 3.39 5.71 -13.00
C PRO A 21 3.42 5.92 -11.48
N LYS A 22 2.85 7.04 -10.99
CA LYS A 22 2.71 7.32 -9.56
C LYS A 22 1.82 6.30 -8.84
N HIS A 23 0.66 5.95 -9.41
CA HIS A 23 -0.24 4.95 -8.82
C HIS A 23 0.33 3.55 -8.94
N SER A 24 0.98 3.21 -10.05
CA SER A 24 1.71 1.95 -10.21
C SER A 24 2.76 1.77 -9.11
N PHE A 25 3.54 2.81 -8.81
CA PHE A 25 4.57 2.74 -7.77
C PHE A 25 3.97 2.52 -6.37
N ILE A 26 2.91 3.25 -6.03
CA ILE A 26 2.22 3.09 -4.74
C ILE A 26 1.59 1.68 -4.64
N PHE A 27 0.94 1.21 -5.70
CA PHE A 27 0.30 -0.10 -5.74
C PHE A 27 1.32 -1.24 -5.68
N TRP A 28 2.47 -1.09 -6.34
CA TRP A 28 3.59 -2.00 -6.23
C TRP A 28 4.11 -2.13 -4.80
N LEU A 29 4.30 -0.98 -4.12
CA LEU A 29 4.69 -0.97 -2.70
C LEU A 29 3.62 -1.59 -1.80
N ALA A 30 2.34 -1.39 -2.10
CA ALA A 30 1.24 -1.99 -1.37
C ALA A 30 1.25 -3.53 -1.50
N LEU A 31 1.42 -4.05 -2.72
CA LEU A 31 1.49 -5.50 -3.00
C LEU A 31 2.69 -6.17 -2.34
N LEU A 32 3.83 -5.49 -2.27
CA LEU A 32 5.02 -5.99 -1.57
C LEU A 32 4.91 -5.85 -0.05
N ASN A 33 3.79 -5.33 0.47
CA ASN A 33 3.65 -4.93 1.86
C ASN A 33 4.84 -4.08 2.32
N ARG A 34 5.24 -3.10 1.50
CA ARG A 34 6.35 -2.15 1.74
C ARG A 34 5.87 -0.72 1.93
N LEU A 35 4.56 -0.49 1.84
CA LEU A 35 3.97 0.79 2.20
C LEU A 35 4.30 1.13 3.67
N GLN A 36 4.70 2.38 3.93
CA GLN A 36 5.01 2.89 5.26
C GLN A 36 3.70 3.15 6.03
N THR A 37 3.04 2.08 6.46
CA THR A 37 1.88 2.17 7.34
C THR A 37 2.30 2.59 8.75
N ARG A 38 1.39 3.18 9.52
CA ARG A 38 1.61 3.53 10.94
C ARG A 38 2.09 2.34 11.76
N ASP A 39 1.63 1.13 11.46
CA ASP A 39 2.14 -0.09 12.10
C ASP A 39 3.67 -0.24 11.94
N LYS A 40 4.20 0.02 10.74
CA LYS A 40 5.64 -0.05 10.47
C LYS A 40 6.38 1.17 11.02
N LEU A 41 5.79 2.35 10.93
CA LEU A 41 6.36 3.56 11.51
C LEU A 41 6.45 3.46 13.05
N CYS A 42 5.48 2.79 13.68
CA CYS A 42 5.49 2.49 15.11
C CYS A 42 6.59 1.51 15.49
N LYS A 43 6.79 0.44 14.69
CA LYS A 43 7.94 -0.47 14.85
C LYS A 43 9.29 0.24 14.72
N TRP A 44 9.36 1.30 13.92
CA TRP A 44 10.54 2.13 13.77
C TRP A 44 10.64 3.29 14.78
N ASN A 45 9.75 3.34 15.79
CA ASN A 45 9.67 4.43 16.78
C ASN A 45 9.52 5.85 16.16
N VAL A 46 9.04 5.94 14.92
CA VAL A 46 8.77 7.23 14.26
C VAL A 46 7.45 7.83 14.75
N THR A 47 6.52 6.98 15.19
CA THR A 47 5.21 7.43 15.71
C THR A 47 4.64 6.46 16.73
N ASN A 48 3.97 6.98 17.75
CA ASN A 48 3.30 6.17 18.77
C ASN A 48 1.81 5.93 18.45
N SER A 49 1.28 6.59 17.41
CA SER A 49 -0.11 6.42 17.00
C SER A 49 -0.21 5.29 15.98
N LEU A 50 -0.97 4.25 16.34
CA LEU A 50 -1.32 3.15 15.42
C LEU A 50 -2.57 3.48 14.61
N THR A 51 -3.29 4.54 14.97
CA THR A 51 -4.53 4.97 14.33
C THR A 51 -4.27 5.55 12.94
N CYS A 52 -5.12 5.20 11.98
CA CYS A 52 -5.11 5.76 10.64
C CYS A 52 -5.43 7.27 10.70
N PRO A 53 -4.58 8.16 10.15
CA PRO A 53 -4.79 9.59 10.17
C PRO A 53 -5.91 10.04 9.21
N LEU A 54 -6.36 9.18 8.30
CA LEU A 54 -7.43 9.50 7.35
C LEU A 54 -8.82 9.36 7.99
N CYS A 55 -9.06 8.27 8.71
CA CYS A 55 -10.35 8.03 9.37
C CYS A 55 -10.34 8.28 10.88
N ASN A 56 -9.15 8.41 11.48
CA ASN A 56 -8.90 8.60 12.91
C ASN A 56 -9.63 7.62 13.85
N ASN A 57 -10.03 6.45 13.35
CA ASN A 57 -10.92 5.53 14.05
C ASN A 57 -10.32 4.13 14.26
N GLU A 58 -9.63 3.58 13.26
CA GLU A 58 -9.05 2.23 13.32
C GLU A 58 -7.54 2.22 13.09
N ARG A 59 -6.91 1.08 13.36
CA ARG A 59 -5.47 0.88 13.12
C ARG A 59 -5.16 0.98 11.62
N GLU A 60 -4.08 1.69 11.29
CA GLU A 60 -3.62 1.75 9.90
C GLU A 60 -2.85 0.49 9.50
N GLU A 61 -3.55 -0.38 8.80
CA GLU A 61 -2.97 -1.50 8.05
C GLU A 61 -3.24 -1.32 6.56
N ILE A 62 -2.51 -2.04 5.70
CA ILE A 62 -2.74 -1.96 4.24
C ILE A 62 -4.20 -2.31 3.92
N SER A 63 -4.73 -3.36 4.54
CA SER A 63 -6.12 -3.77 4.35
C SER A 63 -7.10 -2.66 4.75
N HIS A 64 -6.83 -2.01 5.88
CA HIS A 64 -7.64 -0.87 6.31
C HIS A 64 -7.51 0.29 5.31
N LEU A 65 -6.30 0.69 4.93
CA LEU A 65 -6.06 1.82 4.03
C LEU A 65 -6.77 1.70 2.68
N PHE A 66 -6.83 0.49 2.10
CA PHE A 66 -7.40 0.28 0.76
C PHE A 66 -8.84 -0.26 0.74
N PHE A 67 -9.29 -0.98 1.78
CA PHE A 67 -10.58 -1.69 1.74
C PHE A 67 -11.55 -1.33 2.86
N CYS A 68 -11.07 -0.97 4.07
CA CYS A 68 -11.95 -0.74 5.23
C CYS A 68 -12.03 0.72 5.68
N CYS A 69 -11.13 1.58 5.20
CA CYS A 69 -11.06 2.96 5.65
C CYS A 69 -12.30 3.73 5.20
N LYS A 70 -13.05 4.25 6.18
CA LYS A 70 -14.26 5.04 5.96
C LYS A 70 -14.03 6.22 5.03
N PHE A 71 -12.86 6.85 5.08
CA PHE A 71 -12.49 7.93 4.17
C PHE A 71 -12.63 7.56 2.68
N PHE A 72 -12.32 6.31 2.31
CA PHE A 72 -12.48 5.83 0.93
C PHE A 72 -13.86 5.23 0.66
N ASN A 73 -14.56 4.76 1.70
CA ASN A 73 -15.93 4.24 1.58
C ASN A 73 -17.02 5.33 1.62
N ASP A 74 -16.69 6.55 2.06
CA ASP A 74 -17.57 7.72 2.05
C ASP A 74 -17.48 8.54 0.74
N VAL A 75 -16.80 8.02 -0.29
CA VAL A 75 -16.73 8.62 -1.65
C VAL A 75 -17.72 7.96 -2.59
#